data_AF-A0A838P853-F1
#
_entry.id   AF-A0A838P853-F1
#
_cell.length_a   1.000
_cell.length_b   1.000
_cell.length_c   1.000
_cell.angle_alpha   90.00
_cell.angle_beta   90.00
_cell.angle_gamma   90.00
#
_symmetry.space_group_name_H-M   'P 1'
#
loop_
_entity.id
_entity.type
_entity.pdbx_description
1 polymer ?
#
loop_
_entity_poly.entity_id
_entity_poly.type
_entity_poly.pdbx_seq_one_letter_code
_entity_poly.pdbx_strand_id
1 'polypeptide(L)'
;MTQVWANNQWQIYTYNADGQRVRRKVNGVETWQVYSVGGELLAEYAANAAAANPQKEYSHRTGQLLITTESPMNLTVNLALNKPATQSSDPGWSGPASKAVDGNTDGNLALVSV
;
A
#
# COMPACT_ATOMS: atom_id res chain seq x y z
N MET A 1 23.28 8.91 -9.17
CA MET A 1 22.06 8.24 -9.70
C MET A 1 22.49 7.35 -10.84
N THR A 2 22.01 6.11 -10.88
CA THR A 2 22.38 5.09 -11.87
C THR A 2 21.12 4.63 -12.59
N GLN A 3 21.19 4.44 -13.91
CA GLN A 3 20.09 3.92 -14.73
C GLN A 3 20.53 2.62 -15.38
N VAL A 4 19.66 1.62 -15.34
CA VAL A 4 19.92 0.28 -15.86
C VAL A 4 18.68 -0.20 -16.60
N TRP A 5 18.89 -0.77 -17.79
CA TRP A 5 17.85 -1.53 -18.48
C TRP A 5 17.92 -2.99 -18.02
N ALA A 6 16.88 -3.46 -17.32
CA ALA A 6 16.80 -4.83 -16.82
C ALA A 6 15.33 -5.27 -16.64
N ASN A 7 15.05 -6.57 -16.80
CA ASN A 7 13.69 -7.14 -16.76
C ASN A 7 12.71 -6.41 -17.69
N ASN A 8 13.16 -6.05 -18.89
CA ASN A 8 12.38 -5.33 -19.90
C ASN A 8 11.81 -3.97 -19.43
N GLN A 9 12.46 -3.34 -18.44
CA GLN A 9 12.04 -2.07 -17.88
C GLN A 9 13.25 -1.20 -17.50
N TRP A 10 13.03 0.11 -17.48
CA TRP A 10 14.00 1.05 -16.90
C TRP A 10 13.97 0.98 -15.39
N GLN A 11 15.15 0.80 -14.80
CA GLN A 11 15.38 0.80 -13.37
C GLN A 11 16.34 1.93 -13.02
N ILE A 12 15.93 2.77 -12.09
CA ILE A 12 16.69 3.96 -11.68
C ILE A 12 17.01 3.84 -10.19
N TYR A 13 18.26 4.11 -9.84
CA TYR A 13 18.78 3.95 -8.49
C TYR A 13 19.46 5.23 -8.00
N THR A 14 19.16 5.62 -6.77
CA THR A 14 19.87 6.71 -6.08
C THR A 14 20.52 6.16 -4.82
N TYR A 15 21.75 6.58 -4.56
CA TYR A 15 22.59 6.09 -3.48
C TYR A 15 22.97 7.23 -2.54
N ASN A 16 23.17 6.93 -1.25
CA ASN A 16 23.77 7.87 -0.31
C ASN A 16 25.31 7.88 -0.44
N ALA A 17 25.99 8.69 0.38
CA ALA A 17 27.45 8.80 0.38
C ALA A 17 28.15 7.49 0.75
N ASP A 18 27.49 6.64 1.55
CA ASP A 18 27.96 5.32 1.96
C ASP A 18 27.77 4.25 0.87
N GLY A 19 27.24 4.61 -0.30
CA GLY A 19 27.00 3.69 -1.42
C GLY A 19 25.78 2.79 -1.22
N GLN A 20 24.97 3.01 -0.19
CA GLN A 20 23.71 2.31 0.01
C GLN A 20 22.62 2.90 -0.88
N ARG A 21 21.78 2.04 -1.44
CA ARG A 21 20.68 2.48 -2.30
C ARG A 21 19.56 3.05 -1.44
N VAL A 22 19.28 4.34 -1.55
CA VAL A 22 18.20 5.01 -0.80
C VAL A 22 16.91 5.15 -1.60
N ARG A 23 16.97 5.10 -2.94
CA ARG A 23 15.77 5.12 -3.80
C ARG A 23 15.91 4.18 -4.98
N ARG A 24 14.81 3.51 -5.32
CA ARG A 24 14.64 2.68 -6.51
C ARG A 24 13.38 3.09 -7.24
N LYS A 25 13.46 3.42 -8.53
CA LYS A 25 12.30 3.64 -9.39
C LYS A 25 12.26 2.59 -10.51
N VAL A 26 11.19 1.80 -10.56
CA VAL A 26 10.94 0.75 -11.57
C VAL A 26 9.53 0.95 -12.12
N ASN A 27 9.39 1.04 -13.45
CA ASN A 27 8.10 1.26 -14.10
C ASN A 27 7.31 2.46 -13.55
N GLY A 28 8.01 3.55 -13.20
CA GLY A 28 7.38 4.74 -12.59
C GLY A 28 7.13 4.64 -11.09
N VAL A 29 7.16 3.45 -10.49
CA VAL A 29 6.97 3.23 -9.05
C VAL A 29 8.28 3.44 -8.30
N GLU A 30 8.29 4.35 -7.32
CA GLU A 30 9.46 4.65 -6.51
C GLU A 30 9.35 4.09 -5.08
N THR A 31 10.38 3.35 -4.66
CA THR A 31 10.57 2.81 -3.31
C THR A 31 11.76 3.49 -2.65
N TRP A 32 11.57 3.96 -1.43
CA TRP A 32 12.58 4.57 -0.58
C TRP A 32 13.07 3.55 0.44
N GLN A 33 14.38 3.45 0.64
CA GLN A 33 15.00 2.52 1.58
C GLN A 33 15.60 3.32 2.75
N VAL A 34 15.19 2.99 3.97
CA VAL A 34 15.61 3.65 5.20
C VAL A 34 16.57 2.73 5.95
N TYR A 35 17.72 3.27 6.36
CA TYR A 35 18.77 2.52 7.04
C TYR A 35 18.97 3.01 8.47
N SER A 36 19.44 2.13 9.35
CA SER A 36 19.91 2.47 10.69
C SER A 36 21.25 3.23 10.64
N VAL A 37 21.68 3.78 11.78
CA VAL A 37 23.02 4.37 11.91
C VAL A 37 24.15 3.35 11.65
N GLY A 38 23.88 2.05 11.84
CA GLY A 38 24.82 0.97 11.55
C GLY A 38 24.79 0.49 10.09
N GLY A 39 23.96 1.10 9.24
CA GLY A 39 23.83 0.74 7.82
C GLY A 39 22.93 -0.48 7.54
N GLU A 40 22.19 -0.96 8.53
CA GLU A 40 21.21 -2.03 8.34
C GLU A 40 19.93 -1.47 7.71
N LEU A 41 19.31 -2.18 6.77
CA LEU A 41 18.04 -1.76 6.17
C LEU A 41 16.93 -1.93 7.22
N LEU A 42 16.26 -0.83 7.59
CA LEU A 42 15.17 -0.83 8.57
C LEU A 42 13.79 -0.85 7.92
N ALA A 43 13.61 -0.19 6.78
CA ALA A 43 12.30 -0.11 6.15
C ALA A 43 12.34 0.22 4.65
N GLU A 44 11.27 -0.16 3.96
CA GLU A 44 10.95 0.26 2.60
C GLU A 44 9.64 1.06 2.60
N TYR A 45 9.62 2.22 1.94
CA TYR A 45 8.45 3.09 1.82
C TYR A 45 8.11 3.32 0.35
N ALA A 46 6.83 3.50 0.05
CA ALA A 46 6.44 4.10 -1.23
C ALA A 46 6.81 5.60 -1.22
N ALA A 47 7.13 6.16 -2.38
CA ALA A 47 7.35 7.60 -2.48
C ALA A 47 6.14 8.39 -1.95
N ASN A 48 6.40 9.36 -1.07
CA ASN A 48 5.40 10.20 -0.39
C ASN A 48 4.44 9.44 0.55
N ALA A 49 4.74 8.19 0.93
CA ALA A 49 3.98 7.51 1.97
C ALA A 49 4.10 8.23 3.32
N ALA A 50 3.05 8.15 4.14
CA ALA A 50 3.13 8.61 5.53
C ALA A 50 4.20 7.83 6.28
N ALA A 51 4.93 8.51 7.18
CA ALA A 51 5.99 7.87 7.97
C ALA A 51 5.50 6.69 8.83
N ALA A 52 4.21 6.66 9.17
CA ALA A 52 3.61 5.55 9.92
C ALA A 52 3.22 4.34 9.05
N ASN A 53 3.38 4.42 7.71
CA ASN A 53 2.95 3.38 6.77
C ASN A 53 4.11 2.88 5.89
N PRO A 54 5.12 2.20 6.47
CA PRO A 54 6.13 1.50 5.69
C PRO A 54 5.50 0.39 4.85
N GLN A 55 5.99 0.16 3.63
CA GLN A 55 5.62 -1.03 2.85
C GLN A 55 6.21 -2.29 3.49
N LYS A 56 7.43 -2.17 4.01
CA LYS A 56 8.12 -3.23 4.76
C LYS A 56 8.93 -2.62 5.90
N GLU A 57 9.00 -3.30 7.03
CA GLU A 57 9.87 -2.98 8.15
C GLU A 57 10.67 -4.23 8.56
N TYR A 58 11.93 -4.03 8.88
CA TYR A 58 12.91 -5.06 9.18
C TYR A 58 13.45 -4.84 10.59
N SER A 59 13.25 -5.82 11.46
CA SER A 59 13.84 -5.80 12.81
C SER A 59 14.99 -6.78 12.88
N HIS A 60 16.15 -6.27 13.27
CA HIS A 60 17.37 -7.04 13.49
C HIS A 60 17.61 -7.24 14.98
N ARG A 61 18.05 -8.44 15.39
CA ARG A 61 18.53 -8.69 16.76
C ARG A 61 19.88 -9.38 16.68
N THR A 62 20.89 -8.79 17.34
CA THR A 62 22.27 -9.31 17.32
C THR A 62 22.84 -9.42 15.90
N GLY A 63 22.52 -8.46 15.01
CA GLY A 63 22.98 -8.42 13.62
C GLY A 63 22.29 -9.41 12.67
N GLN A 64 21.32 -10.20 13.14
CA GLN A 64 20.55 -11.11 12.31
C GLN A 64 19.13 -10.58 12.10
N LEU A 65 18.64 -10.65 10.85
CA LEU A 65 17.24 -10.32 10.53
C LEU A 65 16.33 -11.28 11.29
N LEU A 66 15.43 -10.73 12.10
CA LEU A 66 14.54 -11.51 12.95
C LEU A 66 13.09 -11.45 12.47
N ILE A 67 12.62 -10.25 12.12
CA ILE A 67 11.21 -10.02 11.75
C ILE A 67 11.19 -9.16 10.48
N THR A 68 10.35 -9.56 9.54
CA THR A 68 9.90 -8.71 8.43
C THR A 68 8.41 -8.48 8.59
N THR A 69 8.02 -7.23 8.77
CA THR A 69 6.61 -6.82 8.78
C THR A 69 6.32 -6.20 7.43
N GLU A 70 5.41 -6.78 6.65
CA GLU A 70 4.88 -6.11 5.47
C GLU A 70 3.59 -5.39 5.85
N SER A 71 3.44 -4.12 5.45
CA SER A 71 2.12 -3.53 5.51
C SER A 71 1.25 -4.38 4.59
N PRO A 72 0.09 -4.89 5.07
CA PRO A 72 -0.88 -5.43 4.15
C PRO A 72 -1.10 -4.31 3.15
N MET A 73 -0.89 -4.61 1.87
CA MET A 73 -1.28 -3.69 0.80
C MET A 73 -2.67 -3.16 1.18
N ASN A 74 -2.90 -1.87 1.01
CA ASN A 74 -4.16 -1.21 1.31
C ASN A 74 -5.24 -1.81 0.40
N LEU A 75 -5.64 -3.04 0.71
CA LEU A 75 -6.74 -3.72 0.08
C LEU A 75 -7.93 -3.04 0.72
N THR A 76 -8.50 -2.08 0.00
CA THR A 76 -9.87 -1.66 0.25
C THR A 76 -10.77 -2.87 -0.07
N VAL A 77 -10.73 -3.88 0.79
CA VAL A 77 -11.64 -5.03 0.71
C VAL A 77 -12.94 -4.57 1.35
N ASN A 78 -14.04 -4.75 0.64
CA ASN A 78 -15.34 -4.70 1.28
C ASN A 78 -15.45 -5.92 2.23
N LEU A 79 -15.10 -5.72 3.50
CA LEU A 79 -15.17 -6.76 4.53
C LEU A 79 -16.60 -7.33 4.69
N ALA A 80 -17.60 -6.52 4.34
CA ALA A 80 -19.00 -6.88 4.38
C ALA A 80 -19.50 -7.57 3.10
N LEU A 81 -18.67 -7.77 2.07
CA LEU A 81 -19.10 -8.33 0.79
C LEU A 81 -19.79 -9.69 1.00
N ASN A 82 -21.04 -9.79 0.54
CA ASN A 82 -21.91 -10.97 0.65
C ASN A 82 -22.14 -11.50 2.07
N LYS A 83 -21.92 -10.67 3.10
CA LYS A 83 -22.29 -11.01 4.48
C LYS A 83 -23.81 -10.86 4.69
N PRO A 84 -24.41 -11.54 5.68
CA PRO A 84 -25.82 -11.31 6.02
C PRO A 84 -26.09 -9.85 6.38
N ALA A 85 -27.16 -9.28 5.84
CA ALA A 85 -27.62 -7.93 6.13
C ALA A 85 -29.08 -7.94 6.61
N THR A 86 -29.43 -7.04 7.53
CA THR A 86 -30.78 -6.93 8.10
C THR A 86 -31.21 -5.47 8.10
N GLN A 87 -32.49 -5.21 7.82
CA GLN A 87 -33.09 -3.88 7.91
C GLN A 87 -34.29 -3.91 8.86
N SER A 88 -34.47 -2.85 9.66
CA SER A 88 -35.55 -2.74 10.65
C SER A 88 -36.89 -2.29 10.07
N SER A 89 -36.90 -1.80 8.82
CA SER A 89 -38.08 -1.29 8.12
C SER A 89 -37.96 -1.58 6.64
N ASP A 90 -39.05 -1.99 5.98
CA ASP A 90 -39.10 -2.14 4.53
C ASP A 90 -39.71 -0.87 3.91
N PRO A 91 -38.98 -0.14 3.05
CA PRO A 91 -39.49 1.06 2.38
C PRO A 91 -40.50 0.76 1.26
N GLY A 92 -40.80 -0.51 0.96
CA GLY A 92 -41.81 -0.93 -0.01
C GLY A 92 -41.39 -0.80 -1.49
N TRP A 93 -40.21 -0.24 -1.77
CA TRP A 93 -39.69 0.01 -3.13
C TRP A 93 -38.61 -0.99 -3.58
N SER A 94 -38.67 -2.24 -3.12
CA SER A 94 -37.76 -3.31 -3.56
C SER A 94 -36.26 -3.01 -3.31
N GLY A 95 -35.96 -2.67 -2.05
CA GLY A 95 -34.60 -2.51 -1.53
C GLY A 95 -34.28 -3.57 -0.48
N PRO A 96 -33.98 -4.82 -0.86
CA PRO A 96 -33.56 -5.82 0.11
C PRO A 96 -32.22 -5.41 0.74
N ALA A 97 -32.05 -5.69 2.04
CA ALA A 97 -30.84 -5.36 2.81
C ALA A 97 -29.55 -5.91 2.17
N SER A 98 -29.63 -6.98 1.38
CA SER A 98 -28.51 -7.57 0.64
C SER A 98 -27.84 -6.60 -0.35
N LYS A 99 -28.54 -5.55 -0.82
CA LYS A 99 -27.95 -4.53 -1.70
C LYS A 99 -26.91 -3.65 -1.00
N ALA A 100 -26.88 -3.59 0.33
CA ALA A 100 -25.88 -2.81 1.06
C ALA A 100 -24.50 -3.51 1.10
N VAL A 101 -24.47 -4.80 0.77
CA VAL A 101 -23.31 -5.69 0.93
C VAL A 101 -22.95 -6.42 -0.36
N ASP A 102 -23.56 -6.08 -1.48
CA ASP A 102 -23.37 -6.76 -2.77
C ASP A 102 -22.14 -6.24 -3.55
N GLY A 103 -21.53 -5.15 -3.08
CA GLY A 103 -20.37 -4.53 -3.72
C GLY A 103 -20.71 -3.70 -4.96
N ASN A 104 -22.00 -3.50 -5.25
CA ASN A 104 -22.42 -2.59 -6.30
C ASN A 104 -22.27 -1.13 -5.83
N THR A 105 -21.54 -0.32 -6.58
CA THR A 105 -21.34 1.11 -6.31
C THR A 105 -22.30 2.03 -7.09
N ASP A 106 -23.21 1.46 -7.88
CA ASP A 106 -24.19 2.20 -8.66
C ASP A 106 -25.16 2.94 -7.71
N GLY A 107 -25.05 4.26 -7.66
CA GLY A 107 -25.76 5.13 -6.71
C GLY A 107 -24.87 6.09 -5.93
N ASN A 108 -23.54 6.04 -6.12
CA ASN A 108 -22.64 7.07 -5.60
C ASN A 108 -22.90 8.42 -6.30
N LEU A 109 -23.75 9.25 -5.70
CA LEU A 109 -24.00 10.62 -6.12
C LEU A 109 -22.80 11.50 -5.72
N ALA A 110 -21.71 11.42 -6.48
CA ALA A 110 -20.76 12.52 -6.50
C ALA A 110 -21.47 13.73 -7.10
N LEU A 111 -22.01 14.59 -6.23
CA LEU A 111 -22.63 15.84 -6.61
C LEU A 111 -21.53 16.76 -7.18
N VAL A 112 -21.28 16.66 -8.48
CA VAL A 112 -20.61 17.72 -9.23
C VAL A 112 -21.63 18.86 -9.29
N SER A 113 -21.58 19.79 -8.34
CA SER A 113 -22.21 21.09 -8.55
C SER A 113 -21.36 21.83 -9.58
N VAL A 114 -21.91 22.02 -10.78
CA VAL A 114 -21.47 23.05 -11.73
C VAL A 114 -21.94 24.40 -11.26
#